data_AF-A0A963SMV2-F1
#
_entry.id   AF-A0A963SMV2-F1
#
_cell.length_a   1.000
_cell.length_b   1.000
_cell.length_c   1.000
_cell.angle_alpha   90.00
_cell.angle_beta   90.00
_cell.angle_gamma   90.00
#
_symmetry.space_group_name_H-M   'P 1'
#
loop_
_entity.id
_entity.type
_entity.pdbx_description
1 polymer ?
#
loop_
_entity_poly.entity_id
_entity_poly.type
_entity_poly.pdbx_seq_one_letter_code
_entity_poly.pdbx_strand_id
1 'polypeptide(L)' 'MNNPSKVTTPAPAPLYKKKEPVFNRRIDGPFRRFKWAMMILTLGIYYITPWLRWDRGPYAPDQAVLVDLANRRFYMFG' A
#
# COMPACT_ATOMS: atom_id res chain seq x y z
N MET A 1 -14.02 -9.27 75.92
CA MET A 1 -12.99 -8.54 75.15
C MET A 1 -13.66 -7.79 74.02
N ASN A 2 -13.37 -6.49 73.88
CA ASN A 2 -13.99 -5.56 72.91
C ASN A 2 -13.40 -5.83 71.51
N ASN A 3 -14.22 -6.17 70.51
CA ASN A 3 -13.74 -6.39 69.15
C ASN A 3 -14.29 -5.29 68.23
N PRO A 4 -13.46 -4.34 67.77
CA PRO A 4 -13.96 -3.25 66.94
C PRO A 4 -14.36 -3.80 65.57
N SER A 5 -15.66 -3.81 65.29
CA SER A 5 -16.18 -4.08 63.96
C SER A 5 -15.63 -3.04 62.99
N LYS A 6 -14.94 -3.50 61.94
CA LYS A 6 -14.39 -2.62 60.90
C LYS A 6 -15.54 -1.86 60.25
N VAL A 7 -15.57 -0.55 60.44
CA VAL A 7 -16.48 0.36 59.73
C VAL A 7 -15.98 0.45 58.30
N THR A 8 -16.58 -0.32 57.39
CA THR A 8 -16.28 -0.25 55.96
C THR A 8 -17.03 0.95 55.38
N THR A 9 -16.40 2.13 55.40
CA THR A 9 -16.91 3.29 54.65
C THR A 9 -16.85 2.97 53.15
N PRO A 10 -17.97 3.01 52.41
CA PRO A 10 -17.93 2.79 50.97
C PRO A 10 -17.10 3.91 50.33
N ALA A 11 -16.06 3.52 49.58
CA ALA A 11 -15.25 4.47 48.83
C ALA A 11 -16.15 5.24 47.84
N PRO A 12 -15.91 6.56 47.65
CA PRO A 12 -16.71 7.37 46.74
C PRO A 12 -16.68 6.78 45.34
N ALA A 13 -17.84 6.76 44.68
CA ALA A 13 -17.99 6.21 43.34
C ALA A 13 -17.03 6.91 42.36
N PRO A 14 -16.35 6.16 41.46
CA PRO A 14 -15.40 6.74 40.53
C PRO A 14 -16.11 7.75 39.60
N LEU A 15 -15.60 8.99 39.57
CA LEU A 15 -16.16 10.10 38.80
C LEU A 15 -15.77 10.07 37.31
N TYR A 16 -14.84 9.20 36.92
CA TYR A 16 -14.32 9.11 35.55
C TYR A 16 -14.40 7.69 35.01
N LYS A 17 -14.87 7.56 33.77
CA LYS A 17 -14.87 6.28 33.04
C LYS A 17 -13.43 5.90 32.69
N LYS A 18 -13.08 4.63 32.91
CA LYS A 18 -11.78 4.06 32.51
C LYS A 18 -11.62 4.19 30.98
N LYS A 19 -10.48 4.70 30.52
CA LYS A 19 -10.17 4.82 29.09
C LYS A 19 -10.21 3.43 28.44
N GLU A 20 -10.99 3.29 27.37
CA GLU A 20 -10.92 2.10 26.52
C GLU A 20 -9.65 2.16 25.67
N PRO A 21 -8.83 1.09 25.66
CA PRO A 21 -7.65 1.04 24.82
C PRO A 21 -8.06 1.02 23.34
N VAL A 22 -7.46 1.92 22.55
CA VAL A 22 -7.66 1.97 21.11
C VAL A 22 -6.67 1.03 20.44
N PHE A 23 -7.18 0.02 19.74
CA PHE A 23 -6.37 -0.93 18.97
C PHE A 23 -6.45 -0.62 17.48
N ASN A 24 -5.40 -0.97 16.75
CA ASN A 24 -5.37 -0.80 15.31
C ASN A 24 -6.41 -1.70 14.64
N ARG A 25 -7.21 -1.12 13.76
CA ARG A 25 -8.15 -1.87 12.93
C ARG A 25 -7.39 -2.66 11.88
N ARG A 26 -7.83 -3.89 11.62
CA ARG A 26 -7.27 -4.73 10.55
C ARG A 26 -7.41 -4.03 9.20
N ILE A 27 -6.32 -3.96 8.45
CA ILE A 27 -6.25 -3.30 7.13
C ILE A 27 -6.21 -4.38 6.04
N ASP A 28 -7.33 -5.07 5.87
CA ASP A 28 -7.58 -6.03 4.79
C ASP A 28 -8.79 -5.61 3.94
N GLY A 29 -8.81 -6.04 2.67
CA GLY A 29 -9.94 -5.75 1.79
C GLY A 29 -9.60 -5.66 0.30
N PRO A 30 -10.62 -5.54 -0.56
CA PRO A 30 -10.48 -5.53 -2.01
C PRO A 30 -9.63 -4.35 -2.51
N PHE A 31 -9.80 -3.15 -1.92
CA PHE A 31 -9.04 -1.97 -2.31
C PHE A 31 -7.53 -2.13 -2.10
N ARG A 32 -7.10 -2.81 -1.02
CA ARG A 32 -5.68 -3.08 -0.79
C ARG A 32 -5.13 -3.98 -1.88
N ARG A 33 -5.83 -5.08 -2.21
CA ARG A 33 -5.42 -5.99 -3.30
C ARG A 33 -5.35 -5.27 -4.63
N PHE A 34 -6.35 -4.45 -4.94
CA PHE A 34 -6.36 -3.62 -6.15
C PHE A 34 -5.18 -2.66 -6.22
N LYS A 35 -4.89 -1.94 -5.13
CA LYS A 35 -3.72 -1.05 -5.04
C LYS A 35 -2.43 -1.81 -5.36
N TRP A 36 -2.21 -2.96 -4.72
CA TRP A 36 -1.01 -3.76 -4.96
C TRP A 36 -0.96 -4.31 -6.38
N ALA A 37 -2.09 -4.74 -6.95
CA ALA A 37 -2.18 -5.19 -8.33
C ALA A 37 -1.80 -4.07 -9.31
N MET A 38 -2.36 -2.87 -9.14
CA MET A 38 -2.02 -1.69 -9.94
C MET A 38 -0.56 -1.29 -9.77
N MET A 39 -0.04 -1.32 -8.54
CA MET A 39 1.36 -1.02 -8.27
C MET A 39 2.29 -1.99 -8.98
N ILE A 40 2.01 -3.30 -8.91
CA ILE A 40 2.79 -4.32 -9.62
C ILE A 40 2.68 -4.12 -11.14
N LEU A 41 1.47 -3.84 -11.65
CA LEU A 41 1.25 -3.61 -13.07
C LEU A 41 2.06 -2.41 -13.60
N THR A 42 1.98 -1.26 -12.94
CA THR A 42 2.67 -0.05 -13.39
C THR A 42 4.19 -0.15 -13.23
N LEU A 43 4.66 -0.76 -12.15
CA LEU A 43 6.08 -1.07 -11.99
C LEU A 43 6.55 -2.07 -13.02
N GLY A 44 5.74 -3.10 -13.32
CA GLY A 44 6.02 -4.06 -14.38
C GLY A 44 6.19 -3.36 -15.72
N ILE A 45 5.28 -2.48 -16.10
CA ILE A 45 5.43 -1.69 -17.33
C ILE A 45 6.73 -0.86 -17.28
N TYR A 46 6.94 -0.08 -16.21
CA TYR A 46 8.13 0.77 -16.10
C TYR A 46 9.46 -0.02 -16.19
N TYR A 47 9.55 -1.16 -15.51
CA TYR A 47 10.75 -1.98 -15.42
C TYR A 47 10.84 -3.12 -16.44
N ILE A 48 9.87 -3.32 -17.33
CA ILE A 48 9.95 -4.36 -18.37
C ILE A 48 10.01 -3.72 -19.74
N THR A 49 9.29 -2.62 -19.96
CA THR A 49 9.19 -1.96 -21.27
C THR A 49 10.54 -1.66 -21.95
N PRO A 50 11.60 -1.17 -21.29
CA PRO A 50 12.84 -0.87 -22.01
C PRO A 50 13.66 -2.12 -22.41
N TRP A 51 13.32 -3.30 -21.86
CA TRP A 51 13.94 -4.58 -22.23
C TRP A 51 13.11 -5.40 -23.22
N LEU A 52 11.88 -4.97 -23.50
CA LEU A 52 11.02 -5.67 -24.45
C LEU A 52 11.52 -5.42 -25.88
N ARG A 53 12.01 -6.47 -26.53
CA ARG A 53 12.44 -6.42 -27.94
C ARG A 53 11.26 -6.62 -28.89
N TRP A 54 11.27 -5.91 -30.01
CA TRP A 54 10.26 -5.90 -31.05
C TRP A 54 10.92 -5.69 -32.41
N ASP A 55 10.92 -6.73 -33.24
CA ASP A 55 11.49 -6.67 -34.59
C ASP A 55 10.58 -5.84 -35.52
N ARG A 56 11.18 -4.89 -36.24
CA ARG A 56 10.49 -4.00 -37.19
C ARG A 56 11.09 -4.06 -38.59
N GLY A 57 11.95 -5.05 -38.84
CA GLY A 57 12.65 -5.20 -40.10
C GLY A 57 14.00 -4.50 -40.14
N PRO A 58 14.69 -4.60 -41.30
CA PRO A 58 16.08 -4.16 -41.43
C PRO A 58 16.26 -2.67 -41.14
N TYR A 59 17.35 -2.33 -40.43
CA TYR A 59 17.75 -0.96 -40.09
C TYR A 59 16.85 -0.20 -39.10
N ALA A 60 15.84 -0.86 -38.52
CA ALA A 60 15.02 -0.29 -37.46
C ALA A 60 15.50 -0.77 -36.07
N PRO A 61 15.45 0.09 -35.03
CA PRO A 61 15.73 -0.33 -33.67
C PRO A 61 14.71 -1.38 -33.22
N ASP A 62 15.18 -2.35 -32.44
CA ASP A 62 14.42 -3.52 -32.04
C ASP A 62 13.82 -3.41 -30.64
N GLN A 63 13.67 -2.20 -30.09
CA GLN A 63 13.05 -1.98 -28.78
C GLN A 63 11.57 -1.64 -28.94
N ALA A 64 10.67 -2.31 -28.21
CA ALA A 64 9.21 -2.19 -28.36
C ALA A 64 8.66 -0.77 -28.15
N VAL A 65 9.22 -0.03 -27.21
CA VAL A 65 8.91 1.39 -27.00
C VAL A 65 10.22 2.16 -26.95
N LEU A 66 10.44 3.04 -27.93
CA LEU A 66 11.65 3.85 -28.04
C LEU A 66 11.28 5.29 -28.42
N VAL A 67 11.82 6.25 -27.67
CA VAL A 67 11.74 7.67 -28.00
C VAL A 67 13.06 8.07 -28.66
N ASP A 68 13.04 8.28 -29.96
CA ASP A 68 14.20 8.76 -30.73
C ASP A 68 14.11 10.27 -30.90
N LEU A 69 14.85 11.00 -30.06
CA LEU A 69 14.90 12.46 -30.10
C LEU A 69 15.72 12.99 -31.28
N ALA A 70 16.71 12.22 -31.76
CA ALA A 70 17.59 12.65 -32.84
C ALA A 70 16.83 12.72 -34.17
N ASN A 71 16.01 11.70 -34.44
CA ASN A 71 15.18 11.66 -35.63
C ASN A 71 13.76 12.19 -35.41
N ARG A 72 13.43 12.64 -34.19
CA ARG A 72 12.08 13.09 -33.77
C ARG A 72 11.01 12.04 -34.01
N ARG A 73 11.32 10.77 -33.74
CA ARG A 73 10.44 9.62 -33.95
C ARG A 73 10.07 8.98 -32.63
N PHE A 74 8.82 8.57 -32.51
CA PHE A 74 8.31 7.78 -31.40
C PHE A 74 7.96 6.39 -31.94
N TYR A 75 8.65 5.37 -31.44
CA TYR A 75 8.37 3.98 -31.75
C TYR A 75 7.53 3.39 -30.62
N MET A 76 6.35 2.88 -30.94
CA MET A 76 5.46 2.18 -30.00
C MET A 76 4.85 1.00 -30.73
N PHE A 77 5.33 -0.20 -30.43
CA PHE A 77 4.93 -1.44 -31.11
C PHE A 77 5.12 -1.32 -32.66
N GLY A 78 4.57 -2.24 -33.45
CA GLY A 78 4.79 -2.31 -34.92
C GLY A 78 4.19 -1.13 -35.67
#